data_AF-A0A928SP26-F1
#
_entry.id   AF-A0A928SP26-F1
#
_cell.length_a   1.000
_cell.length_b   1.000
_cell.length_c   1.000
_cell.angle_alpha   90.00
_cell.angle_beta   90.00
_cell.angle_gamma   90.00
#
_symmetry.space_group_name_H-M   'P 1'
#
loop_
_entity.id
_entity.type
_entity.pdbx_description
1 polymer ?
#
loop_
_entity_poly.entity_id
_entity_poly.type
_entity_poly.pdbx_seq_one_letter_code
_entity_poly.pdbx_strand_id
1 'polypeptide(L)'
;MGKKEKTKAKSAGSSSAKPEKSASKKGAAKGAAAAADNDPKRSGLRGAAPWAARHAAKHAAEARARNASPPPPGSARATLRVPEKAELIKAKVAELHNAMVRIRALRKHPNEKFYELGQVLGMIRDGRLYEAKGFNSFEAFVEREVDLSKATTLRLERVPRLFYEAQAREVGLEAVLAAVEAIDAVLTGQRQPAARAQQAAALPLKPPTGRK
;
A
#
# COMPACT_ATOMS: atom_id res chain seq x y z
N MET A 1 -37.42 23.92 48.11
CA MET A 1 -36.10 23.49 48.62
C MET A 1 -35.20 23.37 47.39
N GLY A 2 -34.06 24.04 47.19
CA GLY A 2 -33.01 24.53 48.12
C GLY A 2 -31.84 23.55 48.06
N LYS A 3 -30.58 23.87 47.73
CA LYS A 3 -29.77 25.13 47.65
C LYS A 3 -29.18 25.27 46.20
N LYS A 4 -28.58 26.38 45.68
CA LYS A 4 -27.45 27.24 46.16
C LYS A 4 -26.17 26.38 46.42
N GLU A 5 -24.90 26.76 46.21
CA GLU A 5 -24.16 27.91 45.61
C GLU A 5 -22.64 27.47 45.55
N LYS A 6 -21.63 28.01 44.83
CA LYS A 6 -21.41 29.18 43.92
C LYS A 6 -19.97 29.13 43.30
N THR A 7 -19.72 29.72 42.10
CA THR A 7 -18.41 30.38 41.67
C THR A 7 -17.11 29.51 41.52
N LYS A 8 -15.94 29.91 40.94
CA LYS A 8 -15.43 31.03 40.07
C LYS A 8 -13.91 30.82 39.72
N ALA A 9 -13.48 31.19 38.49
CA ALA A 9 -12.23 31.88 38.01
C ALA A 9 -10.87 31.77 38.80
N LYS A 10 -9.64 32.13 38.34
CA LYS A 10 -8.97 32.50 37.05
C LYS A 10 -7.59 33.11 37.39
N SER A 11 -6.47 32.55 36.92
CA SER A 11 -5.12 33.19 36.81
C SER A 11 -4.15 32.21 36.14
N ALA A 12 -3.24 32.51 35.19
CA ALA A 12 -2.65 33.74 34.62
C ALA A 12 -1.42 34.34 35.34
N GLY A 13 -0.26 34.30 34.66
CA GLY A 13 1.00 34.99 34.99
C GLY A 13 1.97 34.24 35.92
N SER A 14 3.28 34.58 36.00
CA SER A 14 4.14 35.37 35.09
C SER A 14 5.61 35.35 35.58
N SER A 15 6.59 35.41 34.65
CA SER A 15 7.99 35.87 34.87
C SER A 15 8.81 35.12 35.95
N SER A 16 10.12 35.30 36.20
CA SER A 16 11.16 36.26 35.79
C SER A 16 12.49 35.50 35.54
N ALA A 17 13.25 35.71 34.46
CA ALA A 17 14.15 36.85 34.14
C ALA A 17 15.63 36.67 34.60
N LYS A 18 16.45 36.43 33.57
CA LYS A 18 17.92 36.49 33.41
C LYS A 18 18.71 37.59 34.18
N PRO A 19 19.90 37.23 34.70
CA PRO A 19 21.07 38.13 34.77
C PRO A 19 22.18 37.83 33.71
N GLU A 20 23.36 38.48 33.78
CA GLU A 20 24.14 38.84 32.58
C GLU A 20 25.68 38.79 32.70
N LYS A 21 26.36 38.55 31.56
CA LYS A 21 27.76 38.92 31.19
C LYS A 21 28.94 38.17 31.85
N SER A 22 30.15 38.08 31.26
CA SER A 22 30.73 38.25 29.88
C SER A 22 32.25 37.87 29.94
N ALA A 23 33.16 37.93 28.95
CA ALA A 23 33.21 38.27 27.51
C ALA A 23 34.59 37.78 26.93
N SER A 24 34.89 38.02 25.64
CA SER A 24 36.23 37.91 24.98
C SER A 24 36.78 36.48 24.74
N LYS A 25 37.59 36.13 23.72
CA LYS A 25 38.20 36.76 22.49
C LYS A 25 38.80 35.57 21.67
N LYS A 26 39.08 35.58 20.35
CA LYS A 26 38.78 36.48 19.21
C LYS A 26 39.17 35.80 17.87
N GLY A 27 38.19 35.36 17.05
CA GLY A 27 38.36 35.15 15.60
C GLY A 27 37.67 33.91 15.00
N ALA A 28 37.29 33.87 13.72
CA ALA A 28 37.14 34.89 12.68
C ALA A 28 36.67 34.17 11.40
N ALA A 29 35.38 34.17 11.09
CA ALA A 29 34.85 33.66 9.81
C ALA A 29 33.91 34.70 9.19
N LYS A 30 34.15 35.02 7.92
CA LYS A 30 33.39 35.96 7.07
C LYS A 30 32.77 35.09 5.98
N GLY A 31 31.46 35.00 5.76
CA GLY A 31 30.45 36.07 5.81
C GLY A 31 30.05 36.36 4.36
N ALA A 32 28.77 36.41 3.96
CA ALA A 32 27.54 36.28 4.75
C ALA A 32 26.40 35.69 3.89
N ALA A 33 25.32 35.25 4.53
CA ALA A 33 24.07 34.88 3.88
C ALA A 33 23.03 36.00 4.06
N ALA A 34 22.13 36.14 3.08
CA ALA A 34 20.89 36.90 3.22
C ALA A 34 19.80 36.20 2.39
N ALA A 35 18.74 35.74 3.06
CA ALA A 35 17.51 35.32 2.39
C ALA A 35 16.69 36.56 2.00
N ALA A 36 15.80 36.41 1.03
CA ALA A 36 14.82 37.43 0.66
C ALA A 36 13.45 36.77 0.51
N ASP A 37 12.44 37.36 1.14
CA ASP A 37 11.05 36.94 1.04
C ASP A 37 10.14 38.19 1.04
N ASN A 38 9.01 38.08 0.37
CA ASN A 38 7.90 39.03 0.20
C ASN A 38 8.03 40.28 -0.71
N ASP A 39 6.85 40.55 -1.27
CA ASP A 39 6.28 41.68 -2.03
C ASP A 39 6.69 42.02 -3.49
N PRO A 40 5.71 42.35 -4.37
CA PRO A 40 5.90 42.44 -5.82
C PRO A 40 5.97 43.88 -6.37
N LYS A 41 6.15 43.98 -7.70
CA LYS A 41 6.07 45.20 -8.53
C LYS A 41 7.11 46.29 -8.24
N ARG A 42 8.32 46.11 -8.79
CA ARG A 42 8.94 47.21 -9.57
C ARG A 42 9.74 46.73 -10.77
N SER A 43 9.39 47.27 -11.94
CA SER A 43 10.05 47.08 -13.23
C SER A 43 11.56 47.39 -13.13
N GLY A 44 12.42 46.45 -13.52
CA GLY A 44 13.85 46.52 -13.18
C GLY A 44 14.87 45.88 -14.14
N LEU A 45 14.50 45.42 -15.36
CA LEU A 45 15.49 44.99 -16.37
C LEU A 45 16.22 46.19 -17.03
N ARG A 46 16.73 47.09 -16.20
CA ARG A 46 17.53 48.30 -16.55
C ARG A 46 18.67 48.55 -15.54
N GLY A 47 19.17 47.48 -14.91
CA GLY A 47 20.26 47.54 -13.91
C GLY A 47 21.29 46.40 -14.03
N ALA A 48 20.87 45.22 -14.50
CA ALA A 48 21.80 44.19 -14.94
C ALA A 48 22.53 44.68 -16.21
N ALA A 49 23.78 45.12 -16.06
CA ALA A 49 24.59 45.60 -17.18
C ALA A 49 24.68 44.51 -18.28
N PRO A 50 24.70 44.85 -19.59
CA PRO A 50 24.43 43.90 -20.67
C PRO A 50 25.33 42.65 -20.68
N TRP A 51 26.55 42.75 -20.18
CA TRP A 51 27.45 41.61 -20.02
C TRP A 51 26.90 40.54 -19.05
N ALA A 52 26.33 40.92 -17.90
CA ALA A 52 25.79 39.99 -16.92
C ALA A 52 24.60 39.18 -17.48
N ALA A 53 23.69 39.86 -18.19
CA ALA A 53 22.59 39.20 -18.90
C ALA A 53 23.08 38.24 -20.00
N ARG A 54 24.10 38.64 -20.77
CA ARG A 54 24.71 37.80 -21.82
C ARG A 54 25.51 36.62 -21.24
N HIS A 55 26.17 36.78 -20.10
CA HIS A 55 26.84 35.68 -19.39
C HIS A 55 25.84 34.68 -18.80
N ALA A 56 24.77 35.15 -18.15
CA ALA A 56 23.68 34.29 -17.69
C ALA A 56 23.04 33.52 -18.85
N ALA A 57 22.75 34.19 -19.97
CA ALA A 57 22.25 33.55 -21.19
C ALA A 57 23.24 32.54 -21.79
N LYS A 58 24.54 32.85 -21.80
CA LYS A 58 25.61 31.94 -22.28
C LYS A 58 25.69 30.69 -21.42
N HIS A 59 25.71 30.82 -20.09
CA HIS A 59 25.73 29.66 -19.19
C HIS A 59 24.43 28.84 -19.26
N ALA A 60 23.26 29.48 -19.43
CA ALA A 60 22.00 28.77 -19.66
C ALA A 60 21.99 28.02 -21.00
N ALA A 61 22.57 28.59 -22.06
CA ALA A 61 22.73 27.91 -23.35
C ALA A 61 23.74 26.75 -23.27
N GLU A 62 24.86 26.93 -22.57
CA GLU A 62 25.89 25.91 -22.36
C GLU A 62 25.37 24.73 -21.51
N ALA A 63 24.54 25.01 -20.49
CA ALA A 63 23.85 24.00 -19.70
C ALA A 63 22.81 23.23 -20.53
N ARG A 64 22.05 23.92 -21.42
CA ARG A 64 21.15 23.27 -22.37
C ARG A 64 21.90 22.39 -23.37
N ALA A 65 23.03 22.86 -23.90
CA ALA A 65 23.88 22.08 -24.82
C ALA A 65 24.42 20.80 -24.16
N ARG A 66 24.96 20.89 -22.92
CA ARG A 66 25.44 19.72 -22.18
C ARG A 66 24.35 18.73 -21.73
N ASN A 67 23.09 19.16 -21.72
CA ASN A 67 21.94 18.27 -21.48
C ASN A 67 21.35 17.69 -22.78
N ALA A 68 21.63 18.30 -23.95
CA ALA A 68 21.19 17.81 -25.26
C ALA A 68 22.14 16.75 -25.86
N SER A 69 23.44 16.83 -25.57
CA SER A 69 24.41 15.79 -25.94
C SER A 69 24.22 14.53 -25.07
N PRO A 70 24.06 13.32 -25.64
CA PRO A 70 24.09 12.09 -24.85
C PRO A 70 25.48 11.94 -24.18
N PRO A 71 25.56 11.58 -22.89
CA PRO A 71 26.83 11.42 -22.20
C PRO A 71 27.59 10.21 -22.78
N PRO A 72 28.94 10.27 -22.86
CA PRO A 72 29.71 9.16 -23.39
C PRO A 72 29.51 7.87 -22.56
N PRO A 73 29.47 6.69 -23.20
CA PRO A 73 29.34 5.42 -22.51
C PRO A 73 30.50 5.21 -21.53
N GLY A 74 30.22 4.62 -20.38
CA GLY A 74 31.18 4.45 -19.28
C GLY A 74 31.29 5.64 -18.31
N SER A 75 30.68 6.79 -18.62
CA SER A 75 30.59 7.89 -17.64
C SER A 75 29.66 7.56 -16.47
N ALA A 76 29.92 8.10 -15.27
CA ALA A 76 29.07 7.89 -14.09
C ALA A 76 27.61 8.38 -14.26
N ARG A 77 27.35 9.26 -15.24
CA ARG A 77 25.98 9.65 -15.63
C ARG A 77 25.24 8.58 -16.43
N ALA A 78 25.94 7.65 -17.09
CA ALA A 78 25.33 6.52 -17.77
C ALA A 78 24.82 5.46 -16.76
N THR A 79 25.53 5.26 -15.65
CA THR A 79 25.13 4.33 -14.57
C THR A 79 24.14 4.96 -13.57
N LEU A 80 24.12 6.28 -13.43
CA LEU A 80 23.12 7.01 -12.63
C LEU A 80 21.71 7.05 -13.28
N ARG A 81 21.57 6.66 -14.55
CA ARG A 81 20.25 6.39 -15.13
C ARG A 81 19.74 5.08 -14.53
N VAL A 82 18.89 5.18 -13.50
CA VAL A 82 18.21 4.02 -12.92
C VAL A 82 17.57 3.23 -14.06
N PRO A 83 17.88 1.93 -14.23
CA PRO A 83 17.33 1.16 -15.33
C PRO A 83 15.81 1.13 -15.19
N GLU A 84 15.08 1.26 -16.29
CA GLU A 84 13.61 1.42 -16.29
C GLU A 84 12.91 0.25 -15.56
N LYS A 85 13.52 -0.95 -15.62
CA LYS A 85 13.14 -2.14 -14.83
C LYS A 85 13.16 -1.91 -13.30
N ALA A 86 14.09 -1.12 -12.77
CA ALA A 86 14.18 -0.84 -11.34
C ALA A 86 13.14 0.18 -10.87
N GLU A 87 12.72 1.15 -11.71
CA GLU A 87 11.55 1.98 -11.39
C GLU A 87 10.25 1.15 -11.41
N LEU A 88 10.10 0.23 -12.37
CA LEU A 88 8.99 -0.73 -12.38
C LEU A 88 8.98 -1.64 -11.13
N ILE A 89 10.15 -2.10 -10.66
CA ILE A 89 10.25 -2.88 -9.41
C ILE A 89 9.88 -2.02 -8.19
N LYS A 90 10.37 -0.78 -8.09
CA LYS A 90 9.97 0.15 -7.01
C LYS A 90 8.45 0.38 -6.99
N ALA A 91 7.83 0.58 -8.16
CA ALA A 91 6.39 0.74 -8.30
C ALA A 91 5.64 -0.50 -7.78
N LYS A 92 6.02 -1.71 -8.21
CA LYS A 92 5.44 -2.97 -7.69
C LYS A 92 5.62 -3.15 -6.18
N VAL A 93 6.77 -2.77 -5.62
CA VAL A 93 7.03 -2.86 -4.17
C VAL A 93 6.16 -1.87 -3.39
N ALA A 94 5.98 -0.64 -3.89
CA ALA A 94 5.08 0.34 -3.30
C ALA A 94 3.60 -0.09 -3.38
N GLU A 95 3.19 -0.65 -4.53
CA GLU A 95 1.85 -1.21 -4.72
C GLU A 95 1.59 -2.40 -3.77
N LEU A 96 2.54 -3.33 -3.66
CA LEU A 96 2.48 -4.44 -2.71
C LEU A 96 2.35 -3.94 -1.27
N HIS A 97 3.14 -2.92 -0.87
CA HIS A 97 3.05 -2.35 0.46
C HIS A 97 1.66 -1.74 0.74
N ASN A 98 1.11 -0.99 -0.22
CA ASN A 98 -0.23 -0.42 -0.13
C ASN A 98 -1.32 -1.52 -0.04
N ALA A 99 -1.19 -2.59 -0.81
CA ALA A 99 -2.07 -3.76 -0.73
C ALA A 99 -1.97 -4.46 0.64
N MET A 100 -0.76 -4.60 1.20
CA MET A 100 -0.53 -5.16 2.54
C MET A 100 -1.03 -4.27 3.69
N VAL A 101 -1.11 -2.94 3.50
CA VAL A 101 -1.81 -2.05 4.43
C VAL A 101 -3.33 -2.28 4.35
N ARG A 102 -3.89 -2.38 3.13
CA ARG A 102 -5.33 -2.66 2.92
C ARG A 102 -5.75 -4.01 3.51
N ILE A 103 -5.00 -5.09 3.26
CA ILE A 103 -5.27 -6.44 3.81
C ILE A 103 -5.37 -6.40 5.34
N ARG A 104 -4.41 -5.77 6.03
CA ARG A 104 -4.41 -5.64 7.50
C ARG A 104 -5.54 -4.76 8.04
N ALA A 105 -6.09 -3.84 7.24
CA ALA A 105 -7.28 -3.08 7.60
C ALA A 105 -8.56 -3.91 7.41
N LEU A 106 -8.73 -4.52 6.24
CA LEU A 106 -9.92 -5.29 5.85
C LEU A 106 -10.11 -6.56 6.71
N ARG A 107 -9.02 -7.21 7.14
CA ARG A 107 -9.07 -8.37 8.05
C ARG A 107 -9.77 -8.09 9.39
N LYS A 108 -9.90 -6.84 9.82
CA LYS A 108 -10.62 -6.50 11.07
C LYS A 108 -12.10 -6.84 11.03
N HIS A 109 -12.72 -6.83 9.85
CA HIS A 109 -14.16 -7.03 9.64
C HIS A 109 -14.38 -8.04 8.50
N PRO A 110 -13.87 -9.29 8.63
CA PRO A 110 -13.78 -10.21 7.50
C PRO A 110 -15.16 -10.52 6.91
N ASN A 111 -16.19 -10.69 7.74
CA ASN A 111 -17.54 -11.03 7.30
C ASN A 111 -18.21 -9.94 6.43
N GLU A 112 -17.82 -8.67 6.60
CA GLU A 112 -18.34 -7.54 5.81
C GLU A 112 -17.45 -7.23 4.60
N LYS A 113 -16.13 -7.47 4.75
CA LYS A 113 -15.07 -6.96 3.87
C LYS A 113 -14.32 -8.03 3.10
N PHE A 114 -14.72 -9.30 3.18
CA PHE A 114 -14.09 -10.41 2.45
C PHE A 114 -14.06 -10.22 0.93
N TYR A 115 -15.06 -9.56 0.34
CA TYR A 115 -15.08 -9.31 -1.10
C TYR A 115 -13.97 -8.33 -1.52
N GLU A 116 -13.86 -7.20 -0.81
CA GLU A 116 -12.77 -6.22 -0.98
C GLU A 116 -11.40 -6.83 -0.67
N LEU A 117 -11.32 -7.69 0.36
CA LEU A 117 -10.10 -8.43 0.72
C LEU A 117 -9.70 -9.40 -0.40
N GLY A 118 -10.66 -10.13 -0.97
CA GLY A 118 -10.47 -10.99 -2.14
C GLY A 118 -10.00 -10.23 -3.37
N GLN A 119 -10.54 -9.04 -3.65
CA GLN A 119 -10.09 -8.17 -4.75
C GLN A 119 -8.60 -7.79 -4.57
N VAL A 120 -8.21 -7.34 -3.38
CA VAL A 120 -6.81 -6.95 -3.11
C VAL A 120 -5.86 -8.15 -3.22
N LEU A 121 -6.28 -9.35 -2.80
CA LEU A 121 -5.50 -10.58 -2.98
C LEU A 121 -5.38 -10.96 -4.47
N GLY A 122 -6.45 -10.83 -5.25
CA GLY A 122 -6.45 -11.02 -6.70
C GLY A 122 -5.50 -10.07 -7.42
N MET A 123 -5.51 -8.78 -7.07
CA MET A 123 -4.55 -7.79 -7.60
C MET A 123 -3.08 -8.18 -7.34
N ILE A 124 -2.75 -8.67 -6.13
CA ILE A 124 -1.40 -9.13 -5.81
C ILE A 124 -1.02 -10.35 -6.67
N ARG A 125 -1.96 -11.29 -6.88
CA ARG A 125 -1.73 -12.50 -7.69
C ARG A 125 -1.53 -12.15 -9.16
N ASP A 126 -2.42 -11.36 -9.77
CA ASP A 126 -2.40 -11.06 -11.21
C ASP A 126 -1.28 -10.08 -11.60
N GLY A 127 -1.06 -9.03 -10.79
CA GLY A 127 0.10 -8.16 -10.94
C GLY A 127 1.43 -8.86 -10.64
N ARG A 128 1.38 -10.10 -10.11
CA ARG A 128 2.52 -10.88 -9.58
C ARG A 128 3.42 -10.02 -8.70
N LEU A 129 2.80 -9.25 -7.81
CA LEU A 129 3.50 -8.25 -6.99
C LEU A 129 4.43 -8.91 -5.96
N TYR A 130 4.14 -10.15 -5.57
CA TYR A 130 4.97 -10.98 -4.71
C TYR A 130 6.37 -11.26 -5.30
N GLU A 131 6.52 -11.35 -6.63
CA GLU A 131 7.81 -11.54 -7.31
C GLU A 131 8.76 -10.36 -7.03
N ALA A 132 8.24 -9.14 -6.89
CA ALA A 132 9.04 -7.94 -6.62
C ALA A 132 9.66 -7.90 -5.21
N LYS A 133 9.18 -8.75 -4.29
CA LYS A 133 9.79 -9.00 -2.97
C LYS A 133 10.60 -10.32 -2.92
N GLY A 134 10.73 -11.03 -4.05
CA GLY A 134 11.54 -12.24 -4.17
C GLY A 134 10.83 -13.55 -3.84
N PHE A 135 9.49 -13.56 -3.76
CA PHE A 135 8.74 -14.80 -3.58
C PHE A 135 8.60 -15.55 -4.91
N ASN A 136 8.82 -16.87 -4.88
CA ASN A 136 8.71 -17.77 -6.04
C ASN A 136 7.26 -18.15 -6.39
N SER A 137 6.33 -18.06 -5.43
CA SER A 137 4.90 -18.30 -5.66
C SER A 137 4.03 -17.41 -4.76
N PHE A 138 2.77 -17.23 -5.16
CA PHE A 138 1.76 -16.55 -4.34
C PHE A 138 1.51 -17.30 -3.01
N GLU A 139 1.61 -18.63 -2.99
CA GLU A 139 1.47 -19.43 -1.78
C GLU A 139 2.58 -19.15 -0.76
N ALA A 140 3.85 -19.15 -1.19
CA ALA A 140 4.99 -18.87 -0.33
C ALA A 140 5.01 -17.42 0.20
N PHE A 141 4.35 -16.50 -0.53
CA PHE A 141 4.06 -15.15 -0.05
C PHE A 141 2.96 -15.15 1.02
N VAL A 142 1.81 -15.79 0.76
CA VAL A 142 0.68 -15.88 1.70
C VAL A 142 1.13 -16.48 3.04
N GLU A 143 1.86 -17.60 3.02
CA GLU A 143 2.35 -18.29 4.23
C GLU A 143 3.28 -17.46 5.11
N ARG A 144 3.92 -16.41 4.57
CA ARG A 144 4.96 -15.63 5.25
C ARG A 144 4.59 -14.18 5.56
N GLU A 145 3.70 -13.59 4.78
CA GLU A 145 3.39 -12.16 4.84
C GLU A 145 1.95 -11.88 5.25
N VAL A 146 1.03 -12.81 5.01
CA VAL A 146 -0.41 -12.62 5.22
C VAL A 146 -0.84 -13.42 6.45
N ASP A 147 -1.08 -12.74 7.58
CA ASP A 147 -1.65 -13.39 8.78
C ASP A 147 -3.15 -13.76 8.58
N LEU A 148 -3.38 -14.78 7.75
CA LEU A 148 -4.63 -15.49 7.44
C LEU A 148 -4.27 -16.95 7.16
N SER A 149 -5.24 -17.88 7.24
CA SER A 149 -4.96 -19.26 6.82
C SER A 149 -4.68 -19.32 5.31
N LYS A 150 -3.73 -20.15 4.90
CA LYS A 150 -3.40 -20.39 3.47
C LYS A 150 -4.66 -20.78 2.68
N ALA A 151 -5.40 -21.76 3.17
CA ALA A 151 -6.61 -22.27 2.52
C ALA A 151 -7.69 -21.18 2.38
N THR A 152 -7.94 -20.40 3.43
CA THR A 152 -8.90 -19.28 3.39
C THR A 152 -8.45 -18.22 2.38
N THR A 153 -7.17 -17.87 2.36
CA THR A 153 -6.62 -16.82 1.48
C THR A 153 -6.69 -17.20 0.00
N LEU A 154 -6.36 -18.46 -0.33
CA LEU A 154 -6.47 -19.00 -1.70
C LEU A 154 -7.92 -19.12 -2.19
N ARG A 155 -8.89 -19.30 -1.29
CA ARG A 155 -10.33 -19.26 -1.62
C ARG A 155 -10.81 -17.82 -1.79
N LEU A 156 -10.46 -16.93 -0.87
CA LEU A 156 -10.84 -15.50 -0.88
C LEU A 156 -10.41 -14.78 -2.16
N GLU A 157 -9.19 -15.01 -2.62
CA GLU A 157 -8.66 -14.44 -3.87
C GLU A 157 -9.53 -14.76 -5.10
N ARG A 158 -10.29 -15.86 -5.07
CA ARG A 158 -11.12 -16.31 -6.18
C ARG A 158 -12.57 -15.84 -6.09
N VAL A 159 -13.03 -15.39 -4.92
CA VAL A 159 -14.41 -14.90 -4.72
C VAL A 159 -14.81 -13.81 -5.75
N PRO A 160 -14.00 -12.76 -6.02
CA PRO A 160 -14.38 -11.72 -6.98
C PRO A 160 -14.44 -12.18 -8.45
N ARG A 161 -13.91 -13.37 -8.76
CA ARG A 161 -13.97 -13.96 -10.11
C ARG A 161 -15.16 -14.89 -10.32
N LEU A 162 -15.81 -15.30 -9.23
CA LEU A 162 -16.89 -16.29 -9.22
C LEU A 162 -18.24 -15.69 -8.79
N PHE A 163 -18.22 -14.59 -8.03
CA PHE A 163 -19.41 -13.95 -7.46
C PHE A 163 -19.40 -12.43 -7.68
N TYR A 164 -20.57 -11.83 -7.83
CA TYR A 164 -20.76 -10.38 -7.81
C TYR A 164 -20.85 -9.87 -6.36
N GLU A 165 -20.41 -8.62 -6.13
CA GLU A 165 -20.23 -8.05 -4.77
C GLU A 165 -21.48 -8.12 -3.88
N ALA A 166 -22.64 -7.74 -4.41
CA ALA A 166 -23.90 -7.73 -3.66
C ALA A 166 -24.32 -9.15 -3.24
N GLN A 167 -24.38 -10.07 -4.21
CA GLN A 167 -24.75 -11.47 -4.01
C GLN A 167 -23.81 -12.18 -3.03
N ALA A 168 -22.51 -11.89 -3.11
CA ALA A 168 -21.54 -12.41 -2.16
C ALA A 168 -21.86 -11.94 -0.73
N ARG A 169 -22.08 -10.62 -0.52
CA ARG A 169 -22.41 -10.08 0.81
C ARG A 169 -23.74 -10.59 1.36
N GLU A 170 -24.75 -10.81 0.51
CA GLU A 170 -26.05 -11.38 0.90
C GLU A 170 -25.94 -12.84 1.38
N VAL A 171 -25.10 -13.65 0.73
CA VAL A 171 -24.86 -15.05 1.09
C VAL A 171 -23.91 -15.20 2.30
N GLY A 172 -22.97 -14.27 2.46
CA GLY A 172 -22.04 -14.22 3.59
C GLY A 172 -20.81 -15.13 3.45
N LEU A 173 -19.77 -14.81 4.23
CA LEU A 173 -18.41 -15.36 4.08
C LEU A 173 -18.35 -16.90 4.03
N GLU A 174 -18.86 -17.58 5.05
CA GLU A 174 -18.70 -19.05 5.18
C GLU A 174 -19.38 -19.82 4.04
N ALA A 175 -20.60 -19.41 3.66
CA ALA A 175 -21.33 -20.03 2.55
C ALA A 175 -20.65 -19.75 1.19
N VAL A 176 -20.08 -18.56 0.99
CA VAL A 176 -19.25 -18.27 -0.19
C VAL A 176 -17.97 -19.10 -0.21
N LEU A 177 -17.26 -19.27 0.92
CA LEU A 177 -16.05 -20.10 1.01
C LEU A 177 -16.34 -21.58 0.74
N ALA A 178 -17.47 -22.10 1.25
CA ALA A 178 -17.93 -23.45 0.97
C ALA A 178 -18.32 -23.64 -0.51
N ALA A 179 -18.93 -22.62 -1.14
CA ALA A 179 -19.24 -22.66 -2.57
C ALA A 179 -17.97 -22.67 -3.45
N VAL A 180 -16.93 -21.89 -3.10
CA VAL A 180 -15.62 -21.95 -3.78
C VAL A 180 -14.98 -23.34 -3.63
N GLU A 181 -15.03 -23.93 -2.43
CA GLU A 181 -14.52 -25.29 -2.19
C GLU A 181 -15.28 -26.35 -3.00
N ALA A 182 -16.61 -26.25 -3.10
CA ALA A 182 -17.41 -27.17 -3.91
C ALA A 182 -17.09 -27.05 -5.42
N ILE A 183 -16.88 -25.83 -5.92
CA ILE A 183 -16.42 -25.58 -7.30
C ILE A 183 -15.03 -26.21 -7.51
N ASP A 184 -14.13 -26.10 -6.55
CA ASP A 184 -12.77 -26.64 -6.64
C ASP A 184 -12.70 -28.16 -6.57
N ALA A 185 -13.55 -28.78 -5.75
CA ALA A 185 -13.74 -30.24 -5.74
C ALA A 185 -14.20 -30.77 -7.12
N VAL A 186 -15.07 -30.02 -7.81
CA VAL A 186 -15.51 -30.35 -9.18
C VAL A 186 -14.38 -30.15 -10.19
N LEU A 187 -13.69 -29.00 -10.16
CA LEU A 187 -12.62 -28.67 -11.13
C LEU A 187 -11.39 -29.58 -11.02
N THR A 188 -11.05 -30.04 -9.82
CA THR A 188 -9.90 -30.93 -9.58
C THR A 188 -10.21 -32.41 -9.77
N GLY A 189 -11.47 -32.77 -10.09
CA GLY A 189 -11.92 -34.17 -10.15
C GLY A 189 -12.00 -34.87 -8.78
N GLN A 190 -11.72 -34.16 -7.68
CA GLN A 190 -11.93 -34.59 -6.29
C GLN A 190 -13.44 -34.62 -5.97
N ARG A 191 -14.18 -35.45 -6.69
CA ARG A 191 -15.62 -35.61 -6.57
C ARG A 191 -15.96 -36.09 -5.16
N GLN A 192 -16.42 -35.19 -4.29
CA GLN A 192 -16.95 -35.56 -2.98
C GLN A 192 -17.96 -36.71 -3.16
N PRO A 193 -17.90 -37.77 -2.32
CA PRO A 193 -18.85 -38.87 -2.41
C PRO A 193 -20.24 -38.36 -2.02
N ALA A 194 -21.02 -37.96 -3.02
CA ALA A 194 -22.31 -37.32 -2.82
C ALA A 194 -23.21 -38.20 -1.94
N ALA A 195 -23.77 -37.62 -0.87
CA ALA A 195 -24.58 -38.33 0.14
C ALA A 195 -25.75 -39.16 -0.45
N ARG A 196 -26.16 -38.83 -1.68
CA ARG A 196 -27.09 -39.61 -2.52
C ARG A 196 -26.70 -41.09 -2.69
N ALA A 197 -25.43 -41.46 -2.54
CA ALA A 197 -24.98 -42.86 -2.58
C ALA A 197 -25.50 -43.70 -1.40
N GLN A 198 -25.74 -43.10 -0.23
CA GLN A 198 -26.16 -43.84 0.98
C GLN A 198 -27.63 -44.29 0.94
N GLN A 199 -28.45 -43.74 0.05
CA GLN A 199 -29.87 -44.12 -0.10
C GLN A 199 -30.08 -45.34 -1.02
N ALA A 200 -29.06 -45.78 -1.77
CA ALA A 200 -29.18 -46.90 -2.71
C ALA A 200 -28.95 -48.30 -2.08
N ALA A 201 -28.47 -48.36 -0.83
CA ALA A 201 -27.98 -49.59 -0.20
C ALA A 201 -28.94 -50.19 0.87
N ALA A 202 -30.19 -49.70 0.94
CA ALA A 202 -31.15 -50.05 1.99
C ALA A 202 -32.32 -50.93 1.52
N LEU A 203 -32.04 -51.97 0.72
CA LEU A 203 -33.01 -53.01 0.36
C LEU A 203 -32.93 -54.18 1.37
N PRO A 204 -33.95 -54.40 2.23
CA PRO A 204 -33.91 -55.44 3.26
C PRO A 204 -34.15 -56.84 2.67
N LEU A 205 -33.07 -57.52 2.26
CA LEU A 205 -33.12 -58.92 1.81
C LEU A 205 -33.33 -59.89 2.98
N LYS A 206 -34.60 -60.18 3.30
CA LYS A 206 -34.99 -61.34 4.12
C LYS A 206 -36.41 -61.85 3.77
N PRO A 207 -36.55 -62.91 2.97
CA PRO A 207 -37.85 -63.54 2.76
C PRO A 207 -38.29 -64.33 4.01
N PRO A 208 -39.60 -64.42 4.31
CA PRO A 208 -40.09 -65.17 5.46
C PRO A 208 -40.03 -66.68 5.20
N THR A 209 -39.12 -67.38 5.87
CA THR A 209 -39.11 -68.86 5.91
C THR A 209 -40.27 -69.35 6.79
N GLY A 210 -41.41 -69.64 6.16
CA GLY A 210 -42.58 -70.21 6.84
C GLY A 210 -42.29 -71.58 7.44
N ARG A 211 -42.83 -71.86 8.63
CA ARG A 211 -42.75 -73.17 9.27
C ARG A 211 -43.64 -74.19 8.53
N LYS A 212 -43.19 -75.44 8.51
CA LYS A 212 -44.03 -76.64 8.58
C LYS A 212 -43.47 -77.52 9.71
#